data_AF-A0A520VAN4-F1
#
_entry.id   AF-A0A520VAN4-F1
#
_cell.length_a   1.000
_cell.length_b   1.000
_cell.length_c   1.000
_cell.angle_alpha   90.00
_cell.angle_beta   90.00
_cell.angle_gamma   90.00
#
_symmetry.space_group_name_H-M   'P 1'
#
loop_
_entity.id
_entity.type
_entity.pdbx_description
1 polymer ?
#
loop_
_entity_poly.entity_id
_entity_poly.type
_entity_poly.pdbx_seq_one_letter_code
_entity_poly.pdbx_strand_id
1 'polypeptide(L)'
;MEFQNKAFFITVTNKFTGQFFKEYLVDGLDRDSVIQTVISICAIDPLSYNIIAEEAPIEQAKSWIDDKFPNGQSKHNVIDKEQKIVELIYNPMGNPYG
;
A
#
# COMPACT_ATOMS: atom_id res chain seq x y z
N MET A 1 -0.38 -7.92 12.54
CA MET A 1 -1.40 -6.89 12.28
C MET A 1 -2.57 -7.60 11.61
N GLU A 2 -3.81 -7.30 11.99
CA GLU A 2 -4.99 -8.00 11.45
C GLU A 2 -5.99 -7.01 10.82
N PHE A 3 -6.31 -7.21 9.55
CA PHE A 3 -7.42 -6.53 8.86
C PHE A 3 -8.73 -6.97 9.49
N GLN A 4 -9.58 -6.02 9.86
CA GLN A 4 -10.87 -6.30 10.51
C GLN A 4 -12.05 -6.04 9.58
N ASN A 5 -11.86 -5.22 8.55
CA ASN A 5 -12.89 -4.86 7.58
C ASN A 5 -12.54 -5.50 6.23
N LYS A 6 -12.47 -4.68 5.18
CA LYS A 6 -12.01 -5.07 3.85
C LYS A 6 -10.59 -4.59 3.65
N ALA A 7 -9.77 -5.44 3.05
CA ALA A 7 -8.45 -5.05 2.62
C ALA A 7 -8.55 -4.40 1.24
N PHE A 8 -7.83 -3.29 1.03
CA PHE A 8 -7.72 -2.64 -0.26
C PHE A 8 -6.27 -2.51 -0.67
N PHE A 9 -5.95 -2.92 -1.89
CA PHE A 9 -4.70 -2.54 -2.55
C PHE A 9 -4.84 -1.15 -3.14
N ILE A 10 -3.92 -0.27 -2.76
CA ILE A 10 -3.88 1.13 -3.18
C ILE A 10 -2.66 1.34 -4.05
N THR A 11 -2.85 1.29 -5.36
CA THR A 11 -1.77 1.53 -6.31
C THR A 11 -1.69 3.02 -6.61
N VAL A 12 -0.51 3.59 -6.40
CA VAL A 12 -0.21 4.99 -6.68
C VAL A 12 0.71 5.08 -7.90
N THR A 13 0.26 5.79 -8.93
CA THR A 13 1.02 6.02 -10.15
C THR A 13 1.15 7.51 -10.44
N ASN A 14 2.28 7.93 -11.00
CA ASN A 14 2.47 9.33 -11.38
C ASN A 14 1.57 9.66 -12.58
N LYS A 15 0.78 10.73 -12.49
CA LYS A 15 -0.16 11.13 -13.56
C LYS A 15 0.52 11.53 -14.86
N PHE A 16 1.70 12.12 -14.76
CA PHE A 16 2.41 12.71 -15.90
C PHE A 16 3.27 11.68 -16.62
N THR A 17 3.89 10.76 -15.89
CA THR A 17 4.78 9.73 -16.48
C THR A 17 4.12 8.36 -16.61
N GLY A 18 2.99 8.13 -15.93
CA GLY A 18 2.34 6.81 -15.83
C GLY A 18 3.14 5.80 -15.01
N GLN A 19 4.27 6.19 -14.42
CA GLN A 19 5.15 5.29 -13.70
C GLN A 19 4.56 4.88 -12.35
N PHE A 20 4.77 3.62 -11.99
CA PHE A 20 4.50 3.12 -10.65
C PHE A 20 5.31 3.92 -9.62
N PHE A 21 4.61 4.42 -8.60
CA PHE A 21 5.26 5.11 -7.49
C PHE A 21 5.35 4.17 -6.29
N LYS A 22 4.20 3.79 -5.75
CA LYS A 22 4.08 2.99 -4.52
C LYS A 22 2.78 2.21 -4.51
N GLU A 23 2.72 1.20 -3.65
CA GLU A 23 1.49 0.50 -3.35
C GLU A 23 1.31 0.33 -1.86
N TYR A 24 0.06 0.45 -1.41
CA TYR A 24 -0.31 0.25 -0.03
C TYR A 24 -1.37 -0.83 0.09
N LEU A 25 -1.44 -1.43 1.27
CA LEU A 25 -2.51 -2.30 1.68
C LEU A 25 -3.14 -1.70 2.94
N VAL A 26 -4.44 -1.44 2.86
CA VAL A 26 -5.16 -0.66 3.87
C VAL A 26 -6.44 -1.36 4.30
N ASP A 27 -6.72 -1.32 5.61
CA ASP A 27 -8.00 -1.76 6.18
C ASP A 27 -9.02 -0.63 6.01
N GLY A 28 -10.16 -0.89 5.40
CA GLY A 28 -11.19 0.12 5.21
C GLY A 28 -12.58 -0.43 4.99
N LEU A 29 -13.56 0.48 4.94
CA LEU A 29 -14.97 0.15 4.73
C LEU A 29 -15.36 0.26 3.26
N ASP A 30 -14.86 1.29 2.59
CA ASP A 30 -15.18 1.65 1.22
C ASP A 30 -13.97 2.25 0.50
N ARG A 31 -14.06 2.30 -0.83
CA ARG A 31 -12.96 2.73 -1.69
C ARG A 31 -12.57 4.19 -1.46
N ASP A 32 -13.56 5.07 -1.33
CA ASP A 32 -13.32 6.52 -1.26
C ASP A 32 -12.69 6.90 0.09
N SER A 33 -13.16 6.31 1.19
CA SER A 33 -12.56 6.53 2.51
C SER A 33 -11.10 6.08 2.55
N VAL A 34 -10.77 4.94 1.96
CA VAL A 34 -9.39 4.45 1.93
C VAL A 34 -8.49 5.34 1.08
N ILE A 35 -8.96 5.84 -0.06
CA ILE A 35 -8.19 6.79 -0.88
C ILE A 35 -7.90 8.06 -0.08
N GLN A 36 -8.89 8.62 0.62
CA GLN A 36 -8.70 9.81 1.47
C GLN A 36 -7.71 9.55 2.61
N THR A 37 -7.79 8.38 3.23
CA THR A 37 -6.86 7.96 4.29
C THR A 37 -5.43 7.89 3.77
N VAL A 38 -5.19 7.30 2.59
CA VAL A 38 -3.84 7.24 1.99
C VAL A 38 -3.33 8.62 1.60
N ILE A 39 -4.17 9.49 1.03
CA ILE A 39 -3.79 10.88 0.73
C ILE A 39 -3.32 11.59 2.00
N SER A 40 -4.10 11.47 3.07
CA SER A 40 -3.86 12.17 4.34
C SER A 40 -2.64 11.63 5.09
N ILE A 41 -2.57 10.30 5.29
CA ILE A 41 -1.55 9.66 6.12
C ILE A 41 -0.23 9.47 5.36
N CYS A 42 -0.29 9.06 4.09
CA CYS A 42 0.91 8.81 3.28
C CYS A 42 1.39 10.07 2.53
N ALA A 43 0.75 11.23 2.75
CA ALA A 43 1.08 12.52 2.14
C ALA A 43 1.21 12.45 0.60
N ILE A 44 0.30 11.70 -0.05
CA ILE A 44 0.28 11.56 -1.50
C ILE A 44 -0.47 12.75 -2.09
N ASP A 45 0.19 13.54 -2.93
CA ASP A 45 -0.44 14.65 -3.63
C ASP A 45 -1.44 14.13 -4.70
N PRO A 46 -2.76 14.33 -4.51
CA PRO A 46 -3.75 13.85 -5.46
C PRO A 46 -3.72 14.63 -6.78
N LEU A 47 -3.03 15.78 -6.88
CA LEU A 47 -2.88 16.51 -8.14
C LEU A 47 -1.81 15.86 -9.03
N SER A 48 -0.73 15.36 -8.42
CA SER A 48 0.40 14.75 -9.14
C SER A 48 0.27 13.24 -9.35
N TYR A 49 -0.54 12.56 -8.54
CA TYR A 49 -0.66 11.10 -8.56
C TYR A 49 -2.09 10.62 -8.81
N ASN A 50 -2.19 9.50 -9.54
CA ASN A 50 -3.39 8.69 -9.66
C ASN A 50 -3.37 7.66 -8.53
N ILE A 51 -4.48 7.56 -7.82
CA ILE A 51 -4.65 6.65 -6.70
C ILE A 51 -5.82 5.74 -7.04
N ILE A 52 -5.53 4.46 -7.24
CA ILE A 52 -6.52 3.44 -7.55
C ILE A 52 -6.62 2.54 -6.34
N ALA A 53 -7.85 2.20 -5.98
CA ALA A 53 -8.13 1.36 -4.83
C ALA A 53 -8.97 0.16 -5.27
N GLU A 54 -8.43 -1.03 -5.03
CA GLU A 54 -9.03 -2.30 -5.43
C GLU A 54 -9.22 -3.17 -4.19
N GLU A 55 -10.44 -3.70 -4.02
CA GLU A 55 -10.75 -4.60 -2.91
C GLU A 55 -9.98 -5.92 -3.10
N ALA A 56 -9.34 -6.36 -2.03
CA ALA A 56 -8.56 -7.58 -1.98
C ALA A 56 -9.20 -8.59 -1.04
N PRO A 57 -9.18 -9.89 -1.36
CA PRO A 57 -9.46 -10.93 -0.40
C PRO A 57 -8.55 -10.79 0.83
N ILE A 58 -9.12 -10.91 2.03
CA ILE A 58 -8.36 -10.83 3.30
C ILE A 58 -7.23 -11.86 3.32
N GLU A 59 -7.43 -13.04 2.74
CA GLU A 59 -6.38 -14.07 2.65
C GLU A 59 -5.19 -13.62 1.79
N GLN A 60 -5.45 -12.92 0.69
CA GLN A 60 -4.40 -12.36 -0.17
C GLN A 60 -3.65 -11.22 0.56
N ALA A 61 -4.39 -10.35 1.26
CA ALA A 61 -3.83 -9.29 2.08
C ALA A 61 -2.91 -9.85 3.20
N LYS A 62 -3.35 -10.91 3.88
CA LYS A 62 -2.54 -11.62 4.89
C LYS A 62 -1.29 -12.24 4.30
N SER A 63 -1.42 -12.91 3.15
CA SER A 63 -0.28 -13.50 2.44
C SER A 63 0.82 -12.45 2.19
N TRP A 64 0.46 -11.25 1.75
CA TRP A 64 1.41 -10.15 1.56
C TRP A 64 2.07 -9.64 2.85
N ILE A 65 1.34 -9.61 3.97
CA ILE A 65 1.90 -9.25 5.27
C ILE A 65 2.90 -10.31 5.75
N ASP A 66 2.57 -11.58 5.57
CA ASP A 66 3.42 -12.69 6.03
C ASP A 66 4.60 -12.96 5.08
N ASP A 67 4.55 -12.43 3.85
CA ASP A 67 5.59 -12.61 2.84
C ASP A 67 6.91 -11.93 3.26
N LYS A 68 8.00 -12.64 2.98
CA LYS A 68 9.37 -12.25 3.33
C LYS A 68 10.27 -12.39 2.14
N PHE A 69 11.25 -11.51 2.05
CA PHE A 69 12.36 -11.67 1.14
C PHE A 69 13.23 -12.88 1.55
N PRO A 70 14.08 -13.41 0.64
CA PRO A 70 14.98 -14.52 0.94
C PRO A 70 15.92 -14.27 2.13
N ASN A 71 16.17 -13.01 2.47
CA ASN A 71 16.98 -12.59 3.62
C ASN A 71 16.19 -12.55 4.95
N GLY A 72 14.90 -12.92 4.95
CA GLY A 72 14.03 -12.95 6.13
C GLY A 72 13.35 -11.63 6.47
N GLN A 73 13.61 -10.54 5.73
CA GLN A 73 12.93 -9.26 5.93
C GLN A 73 11.51 -9.29 5.37
N SER A 74 10.56 -8.63 6.02
CA SER A 74 9.19 -8.49 5.53
C SER A 74 9.14 -7.71 4.21
N LYS A 75 8.24 -8.11 3.30
CA LYS A 75 7.97 -7.37 2.05
C LYS A 75 7.01 -6.20 2.23
N HIS A 76 6.89 -5.68 3.44
CA HIS A 76 6.03 -4.53 3.73
C HIS A 76 6.66 -3.65 4.82
N ASN A 77 6.36 -2.36 4.77
CA ASN A 77 6.62 -1.40 5.83
C ASN A 77 5.30 -1.01 6.47
N VAL A 78 5.23 -1.02 7.80
CA VAL A 78 4.05 -0.51 8.51
C VAL A 78 4.13 1.00 8.59
N ILE A 79 3.22 1.69 7.88
CA ILE A 79 3.14 3.15 7.86
C ILE A 79 2.36 3.64 9.08
N ASP A 80 1.19 3.04 9.31
CA ASP A 80 0.32 3.38 10.43
C ASP A 80 -0.33 2.12 11.00
N LYS A 81 -0.10 1.87 12.30
CA LYS A 81 -0.63 0.68 12.99
C LYS A 81 -2.10 0.85 13.39
N GLU A 82 -2.54 2.06 13.68
CA GLU A 82 -3.90 2.35 14.14
C GLU A 82 -4.87 2.30 12.97
N GLN A 83 -4.50 2.94 11.85
CA GLN A 83 -5.24 2.93 10.60
C GLN A 83 -4.93 1.69 9.74
N LYS A 84 -4.04 0.82 10.21
CA LYS A 84 -3.69 -0.45 9.55
C LYS A 84 -3.29 -0.26 8.09
N ILE A 85 -2.33 0.64 7.89
CA ILE A 85 -1.75 0.97 6.59
C ILE A 85 -0.35 0.36 6.52
N VAL A 86 -0.13 -0.48 5.51
CA VAL A 86 1.21 -0.96 5.17
C VAL A 86 1.55 -0.56 3.74
N GLU A 87 2.81 -0.19 3.51
CA GLU A 87 3.39 0.00 2.19
C GLU A 87 4.03 -1.32 1.74
N LEU A 88 3.74 -1.76 0.51
CA LEU A 88 4.28 -3.01 -0.03
C LEU A 88 5.61 -2.74 -0.73
N ILE A 89 6.57 -3.62 -0.47
CA ILE A 89 7.94 -3.53 -0.98
C ILE A 89 8.11 -4.62 -2.04
N TYR A 90 8.23 -4.20 -3.29
CA TYR A 90 8.38 -5.10 -4.43
C TYR A 90 9.83 -5.44 -4.77
N ASN A 91 10.81 -4.73 -4.21
CA ASN A 91 12.23 -4.91 -4.53
C ASN A 91 13.10 -4.96 -3.26
N PRO A 92 13.83 -6.06 -3.00
CA PRO A 92 14.75 -6.18 -1.87
C PRO A 92 16.08 -5.46 -2.09
N MET A 93 16.43 -5.19 -3.35
CA MET A 93 17.55 -4.33 -3.69
C MET A 93 17.02 -2.91 -3.73
N GLY A 94 17.37 -2.14 -2.71
CA GLY A 94 17.10 -0.72 -2.64
C GLY A 94 17.36 -0.05 -3.99
N ASN A 95 16.52 0.94 -4.27
CA ASN A 95 16.61 1.84 -5.41
C ASN A 95 18.01 1.83 -6.08
N PRO A 96 18.19 1.29 -7.30
CA PRO A 96 19.48 1.35 -7.99
C PRO A 96 19.91 2.79 -8.33
N TYR A 97 19.02 3.78 -8.07
CA TYR A 97 19.25 5.20 -8.24
C TYR A 97 19.05 5.98 -6.93
N GLY A 98 19.32 5.36 -5.77
CA GLY A 98 19.41 6.06 -4.47
C GLY A 98 20.54 7.08 -4.45
#